data_AF-X6LUB7-F1
#
_entry.id   AF-X6LUB7-F1
#
_cell.length_a   1.000
_cell.length_b   1.000
_cell.length_c   1.000
_cell.angle_alpha   90.00
_cell.angle_beta   90.00
_cell.angle_gamma   90.00
#
_symmetry.space_group_name_H-M   'P 1'
#
loop_
_entity.id
_entity.type
_entity.pdbx_description
1 polymer ?
#
loop_
_entity_poly.entity_id
_entity_poly.type
_entity_poly.pdbx_seq_one_letter_code
_entity_poly.pdbx_strand_id
1 'polypeptide(L)'
;MQSQKDTWQELLTESWKEWFVEDDFKESSPDQCYHRKILWMLRYLQFETLPDVMKEEVHLKSNLFLLDNECWNDQDRHDCIEYINATCTGLSAWEWFFSLIIKIPLEDANDIEEILVQESNFDDNYEEDEKKIESLSFQMDDKTDELLAKQFDYLKYELKYCIACIPWKDLMDKQIKSLEQLRNFIKKTFGNLYDITKKNELNYSLYQFIKTDRNEEEIKSYYGPFMNLQLWTSALEEFDQFEILQQNFLTVSKAYNMNLSYETEIFYHGLKKWEYCTLANIYKANGQILQLLKRFAKELQLMVDRKDSIIFHNLWNEYVKESESAVTQNSMLAGYPHKMSKRKSSIYKDIVEHVSFEAYMNVFESANQTWEHLSKAIKDNTLQFADMRWFENVNWKLEMDILIPEMKEEKVDKVLQSKIEQTEKASRLEAANKGWTALKQATQTIQKNHKEKSNIKQDRTWQDFEEKLA
;
A
#
# COMPACT_ATOMS: atom_id res chain seq x y z
N MET A 1 -39.14 -63.27 -0.43
CA MET A 1 -39.58 -61.86 -0.44
C MET A 1 -38.68 -60.97 0.40
N GLN A 2 -38.40 -61.30 1.67
CA GLN A 2 -37.48 -60.51 2.50
C GLN A 2 -36.05 -60.45 1.92
N SER A 3 -35.43 -61.59 1.59
CA SER A 3 -34.04 -61.60 1.08
C SER A 3 -33.86 -60.91 -0.28
N GLN A 4 -34.91 -60.77 -1.09
CA GLN A 4 -34.84 -60.02 -2.34
C GLN A 4 -34.90 -58.51 -2.08
N LYS A 5 -35.70 -58.07 -1.12
CA LYS A 5 -35.80 -56.66 -0.71
C LYS A 5 -34.46 -56.17 -0.14
N ASP A 6 -33.79 -57.02 0.65
CA ASP A 6 -32.49 -56.71 1.24
C ASP A 6 -31.40 -56.57 0.16
N THR A 7 -31.36 -57.46 -0.85
CA THR A 7 -30.42 -57.36 -1.99
C THR A 7 -30.66 -56.11 -2.86
N TRP A 8 -31.92 -55.72 -3.09
CA TRP A 8 -32.22 -54.50 -3.85
C TRP A 8 -31.78 -53.23 -3.09
N GLN A 9 -31.91 -53.20 -1.77
CA GLN A 9 -31.43 -52.08 -0.95
C GLN A 9 -29.90 -51.97 -0.97
N GLU A 10 -29.17 -53.09 -0.91
CA GLU A 10 -27.71 -53.09 -1.03
C GLU A 10 -27.24 -52.57 -2.40
N LEU A 11 -27.82 -53.07 -3.50
CA LEU A 11 -27.47 -52.62 -4.85
C LEU A 11 -27.79 -51.14 -5.08
N LEU A 12 -28.94 -50.67 -4.59
CA LEU A 12 -29.29 -49.24 -4.63
C LEU A 12 -28.26 -48.43 -3.84
N THR A 13 -27.91 -48.86 -2.63
CA THR A 13 -26.94 -48.15 -1.78
C THR A 13 -25.57 -48.01 -2.45
N GLU A 14 -25.04 -49.08 -3.05
CA GLU A 14 -23.76 -49.04 -3.77
C GLU A 14 -23.85 -48.19 -5.04
N SER A 15 -24.92 -48.30 -5.83
CA SER A 15 -25.13 -47.46 -7.02
C SER A 15 -25.19 -45.97 -6.68
N TRP A 16 -25.73 -45.63 -5.51
CA TRP A 16 -25.79 -44.25 -5.03
C TRP A 16 -24.46 -43.72 -4.55
N LYS A 17 -23.67 -44.54 -3.85
CA LYS A 17 -22.29 -44.15 -3.47
C LYS A 17 -21.46 -43.88 -4.72
N GLU A 18 -21.57 -44.76 -5.71
CA GLU A 18 -20.92 -44.62 -7.01
C GLU A 18 -21.37 -43.31 -7.69
N TRP A 19 -22.69 -43.09 -7.86
CA TRP A 19 -23.22 -41.85 -8.44
C TRP A 19 -22.79 -40.59 -7.68
N PHE A 20 -22.74 -40.62 -6.34
CA PHE A 20 -22.34 -39.46 -5.55
C PHE A 20 -20.87 -39.10 -5.76
N VAL A 21 -20.01 -40.10 -5.93
CA VAL A 21 -18.56 -39.94 -6.15
C VAL A 21 -18.21 -39.68 -7.63
N GLU A 22 -19.00 -40.17 -8.59
CA GLU A 22 -18.75 -40.01 -10.03
C GLU A 22 -18.93 -38.57 -10.53
N ASP A 23 -18.09 -38.10 -11.44
CA ASP A 23 -18.05 -36.69 -11.86
C ASP A 23 -19.05 -36.33 -12.98
N ASP A 24 -20.22 -36.98 -12.99
CA ASP A 24 -21.05 -37.13 -14.20
C ASP A 24 -21.99 -35.95 -14.54
N PHE A 25 -21.82 -34.78 -13.93
CA PHE A 25 -22.49 -33.57 -14.42
C PHE A 25 -21.71 -33.06 -15.65
N LYS A 26 -22.16 -33.45 -16.85
CA LYS A 26 -21.58 -33.12 -18.18
C LYS A 26 -21.52 -31.63 -18.55
N GLU A 27 -21.66 -30.72 -17.61
CA GLU A 27 -21.52 -29.28 -17.83
C GLU A 27 -20.15 -28.82 -17.33
N SER A 28 -19.53 -27.93 -18.08
CA SER A 28 -18.14 -27.48 -17.95
C SER A 28 -17.86 -26.76 -16.62
N SER A 29 -17.77 -27.49 -15.52
CA SER A 29 -17.39 -27.02 -14.19
C SER A 29 -16.28 -27.90 -13.59
N PRO A 30 -15.43 -27.34 -12.71
CA PRO A 30 -14.29 -28.06 -12.15
C PRO A 30 -14.75 -29.19 -11.21
N ASP A 31 -13.86 -30.17 -11.03
CA ASP A 31 -13.98 -31.42 -10.27
C ASP A 31 -15.06 -31.45 -9.15
N GLN A 32 -15.88 -32.50 -9.17
CA GLN A 32 -16.82 -32.97 -8.15
C GLN A 32 -17.85 -31.95 -7.63
N CYS A 33 -18.97 -31.83 -8.36
CA CYS A 33 -20.14 -31.00 -8.00
C CYS A 33 -21.03 -31.61 -6.88
N TYR A 34 -20.45 -32.02 -5.74
CA TYR A 34 -21.19 -32.62 -4.62
C TYR A 34 -22.35 -31.74 -4.13
N HIS A 35 -22.11 -30.43 -4.02
CA HIS A 35 -23.11 -29.47 -3.57
C HIS A 35 -24.37 -29.47 -4.44
N ARG A 36 -24.22 -29.50 -5.78
CA ARG A 36 -25.36 -29.56 -6.71
C ARG A 36 -26.12 -30.87 -6.64
N LYS A 37 -25.42 -31.99 -6.47
CA LYS A 37 -26.06 -33.30 -6.26
C LYS A 37 -26.96 -33.27 -5.04
N ILE A 38 -26.49 -32.68 -3.95
CA ILE A 38 -27.26 -32.59 -2.71
C ILE A 38 -28.44 -31.64 -2.88
N LEU A 39 -28.26 -30.48 -3.54
CA LEU A 39 -29.39 -29.58 -3.85
C LEU A 39 -30.45 -30.28 -4.71
N TRP A 40 -30.02 -31.05 -5.71
CA TRP A 40 -30.91 -31.83 -6.55
C TRP A 40 -31.68 -32.88 -5.73
N MET A 41 -31.03 -33.55 -4.78
CA MET A 41 -31.69 -34.49 -3.85
C MET A 41 -32.67 -33.78 -2.91
N LEU A 42 -32.29 -32.62 -2.37
CA LEU A 42 -33.14 -31.81 -1.48
C LEU A 42 -34.36 -31.21 -2.18
N ARG A 43 -34.41 -31.24 -3.52
CA ARG A 43 -35.61 -30.88 -4.30
C ARG A 43 -36.72 -31.94 -4.20
N TYR A 44 -36.41 -33.20 -3.89
CA TYR A 44 -37.39 -34.29 -3.92
C TYR A 44 -38.04 -34.56 -2.56
N LEU A 45 -39.38 -34.64 -2.55
CA LEU A 45 -40.25 -34.98 -1.40
C LEU A 45 -39.83 -36.22 -0.60
N GLN A 46 -39.06 -37.12 -1.20
CA GLN A 46 -38.63 -38.38 -0.60
C GLN A 46 -37.26 -38.31 0.07
N PHE A 47 -36.66 -37.12 0.22
CA PHE A 47 -35.36 -36.96 0.90
C PHE A 47 -35.35 -37.61 2.30
N GLU A 48 -36.43 -37.45 3.08
CA GLU A 48 -36.51 -38.04 4.43
C GLU A 48 -36.51 -39.57 4.42
N THR A 49 -36.84 -40.18 3.27
CA THR A 49 -36.86 -41.64 3.07
C THR A 49 -35.54 -42.18 2.52
N LEU A 50 -34.53 -41.33 2.32
CA LEU A 50 -33.20 -41.77 1.90
C LEU A 50 -32.56 -42.66 2.97
N PRO A 51 -31.88 -43.75 2.56
CA PRO A 51 -31.10 -44.59 3.48
C PRO A 51 -30.04 -43.80 4.26
N ASP A 52 -29.84 -44.14 5.53
CA ASP A 52 -28.89 -43.45 6.41
C ASP A 52 -27.45 -43.46 5.85
N VAL A 53 -27.08 -44.53 5.14
CA VAL A 53 -25.78 -44.65 4.45
C VAL A 53 -25.53 -43.49 3.48
N MET A 54 -26.57 -42.92 2.86
CA MET A 54 -26.41 -41.77 1.98
C MET A 54 -26.16 -40.48 2.76
N LYS A 55 -26.83 -40.32 3.91
CA LYS A 55 -26.60 -39.18 4.80
C LYS A 55 -25.18 -39.23 5.39
N GLU A 56 -24.68 -40.43 5.69
CA GLU A 56 -23.29 -40.65 6.12
C GLU A 56 -22.29 -40.24 5.04
N GLU A 57 -22.51 -40.61 3.78
CA GLU A 57 -21.60 -40.22 2.69
C GLU A 57 -21.59 -38.69 2.47
N VAL A 58 -22.76 -38.05 2.49
CA VAL A 58 -22.87 -36.58 2.42
C VAL A 58 -22.14 -35.93 3.60
N HIS A 59 -22.26 -36.49 4.81
CA HIS A 59 -21.53 -36.02 5.98
C HIS A 59 -20.00 -36.18 5.81
N LEU A 60 -19.51 -37.31 5.29
CA LEU A 60 -18.08 -37.53 5.06
C LEU A 60 -17.46 -36.54 4.06
N LYS A 61 -18.27 -36.07 3.10
CA LYS A 61 -17.83 -35.14 2.06
C LYS A 61 -18.16 -33.68 2.36
N SER A 62 -18.83 -33.35 3.46
CA SER A 62 -19.33 -31.99 3.73
C SER A 62 -18.27 -30.91 3.71
N ASN A 63 -17.04 -31.23 4.13
CA ASN A 63 -15.91 -30.30 4.14
C ASN A 63 -15.49 -29.82 2.74
N LEU A 64 -15.91 -30.52 1.68
CA LEU A 64 -15.62 -30.15 0.29
C LEU A 64 -16.58 -29.06 -0.23
N PHE A 65 -17.71 -28.82 0.45
CA PHE A 65 -18.73 -27.87 0.04
C PHE A 65 -19.32 -27.08 1.23
N LEU A 66 -18.44 -26.61 2.12
CA LEU A 66 -18.83 -25.71 3.19
C LEU A 66 -19.50 -24.45 2.62
N LEU A 67 -20.32 -23.77 3.44
CA LEU A 67 -21.09 -22.62 3.00
C LEU A 67 -20.19 -21.47 2.49
N ASP A 68 -19.01 -21.32 3.07
CA ASP A 68 -17.99 -20.32 2.75
C ASP A 68 -17.03 -20.73 1.62
N ASN A 69 -17.21 -21.92 1.03
CA ASN A 69 -16.41 -22.36 -0.11
C ASN A 69 -16.82 -21.64 -1.41
N GLU A 70 -15.84 -21.42 -2.29
CA GLU A 70 -16.04 -20.81 -3.62
C GLU A 70 -16.81 -21.71 -4.61
N CYS A 71 -17.14 -22.95 -4.24
CA CYS A 71 -17.87 -23.87 -5.12
C CYS A 71 -19.31 -23.42 -5.41
N TRP A 72 -19.88 -22.54 -4.58
CA TRP A 72 -21.26 -22.06 -4.69
C TRP A 72 -21.38 -20.83 -5.58
N ASN A 73 -22.19 -20.92 -6.64
CA ASN A 73 -22.50 -19.77 -7.49
C ASN A 73 -23.90 -19.17 -7.22
N ASP A 74 -24.23 -18.09 -7.94
CA ASP A 74 -25.51 -17.40 -7.78
C ASP A 74 -26.72 -18.28 -8.13
N GLN A 75 -26.57 -19.19 -9.10
CA GLN A 75 -27.63 -20.13 -9.47
C GLN A 75 -27.86 -21.15 -8.36
N ASP A 76 -26.80 -21.70 -7.76
CA ASP A 76 -26.92 -22.68 -6.67
C ASP A 76 -27.64 -22.04 -5.46
N ARG A 77 -27.30 -20.79 -5.14
CA ARG A 77 -27.98 -20.01 -4.08
C ARG A 77 -29.45 -19.74 -4.42
N HIS A 78 -29.74 -19.38 -5.67
CA HIS A 78 -31.10 -19.17 -6.15
C HIS A 78 -31.95 -20.44 -6.02
N ASP A 79 -31.39 -21.58 -6.46
CA ASP A 79 -32.03 -22.89 -6.39
C ASP A 79 -32.34 -23.29 -4.94
N CYS A 80 -31.41 -23.04 -4.00
CA CYS A 80 -31.66 -23.25 -2.57
C CYS A 80 -32.89 -22.47 -2.08
N ILE A 81 -32.96 -21.18 -2.41
CA ILE A 81 -34.07 -20.31 -2.02
C ILE A 81 -35.38 -20.82 -2.61
N GLU A 82 -35.39 -21.16 -3.90
CA GLU A 82 -36.56 -21.68 -4.59
C GLU A 82 -37.05 -22.99 -3.93
N TYR A 83 -36.14 -23.94 -3.70
CA TYR A 83 -36.52 -25.27 -3.21
C TYR A 83 -37.01 -25.25 -1.75
N ILE A 84 -36.43 -24.40 -0.90
CA ILE A 84 -36.92 -24.16 0.46
C ILE A 84 -38.34 -23.57 0.43
N ASN A 85 -38.60 -22.62 -0.47
CA ASN A 85 -39.90 -21.95 -0.58
C ASN A 85 -40.97 -22.83 -1.23
N ALA A 86 -40.59 -23.72 -2.14
CA ALA A 86 -41.49 -24.62 -2.85
C ALA A 86 -42.09 -25.71 -1.95
N THR A 87 -41.69 -25.76 -0.66
CA THR A 87 -42.12 -26.73 0.36
C THR A 87 -42.02 -28.20 -0.08
N CYS A 88 -41.16 -28.49 -1.07
CA CYS A 88 -40.96 -29.82 -1.59
C CYS A 88 -40.35 -30.75 -0.53
N THR A 89 -39.55 -30.22 0.39
CA THR A 89 -38.88 -31.02 1.42
C THR A 89 -39.06 -30.37 2.78
N GLY A 90 -39.25 -31.19 3.83
CA GLY A 90 -39.45 -30.70 5.19
C GLY A 90 -38.28 -29.83 5.67
N LEU A 91 -38.56 -28.83 6.52
CA LEU A 91 -37.54 -27.95 7.11
C LEU A 91 -36.48 -28.73 7.92
N SER A 92 -36.83 -29.91 8.43
CA SER A 92 -35.94 -30.90 9.05
C SER A 92 -34.77 -31.31 8.15
N ALA A 93 -35.03 -31.54 6.85
CA ALA A 93 -33.98 -31.90 5.90
C ALA A 93 -33.04 -30.74 5.63
N TRP A 94 -33.59 -29.53 5.53
CA TRP A 94 -32.79 -28.31 5.37
C TRP A 94 -31.98 -27.99 6.62
N GLU A 95 -32.55 -28.19 7.82
CA GLU A 95 -31.80 -28.06 9.08
C GLU A 95 -30.64 -29.05 9.13
N TRP A 96 -30.88 -30.32 8.79
CA TRP A 96 -29.80 -31.31 8.69
C TRP A 96 -28.73 -30.84 7.70
N PHE A 97 -29.11 -30.42 6.50
CA PHE A 97 -28.17 -29.99 5.48
C PHE A 97 -27.33 -28.78 5.91
N PHE A 98 -27.97 -27.72 6.41
CA PHE A 98 -27.25 -26.53 6.85
C PHE A 98 -26.37 -26.79 8.07
N SER A 99 -26.77 -27.68 9.00
CA SER A 99 -25.89 -28.07 10.12
C SER A 99 -24.62 -28.82 9.68
N LEU A 100 -24.61 -29.41 8.48
CA LEU A 100 -23.42 -30.02 7.90
C LEU A 100 -22.47 -29.00 7.28
N ILE A 101 -23.00 -28.07 6.49
CA ILE A 101 -22.18 -27.17 5.67
C ILE A 101 -21.84 -25.84 6.36
N ILE A 102 -22.60 -25.46 7.39
CA ILE A 102 -22.30 -24.28 8.22
C ILE A 102 -21.33 -24.72 9.32
N LYS A 103 -20.09 -24.26 9.24
CA LYS A 103 -19.05 -24.47 10.26
C LYS A 103 -18.66 -23.12 10.84
N ILE A 104 -19.50 -22.62 11.74
CA ILE A 104 -19.21 -21.37 12.47
C ILE A 104 -17.86 -21.54 13.18
N PRO A 105 -16.90 -20.62 12.97
CA PRO A 105 -15.70 -20.54 13.78
C PRO A 105 -16.07 -20.51 15.25
N LEU A 106 -15.70 -21.55 15.99
CA LEU A 106 -15.82 -21.57 17.43
C LEU A 106 -14.43 -21.28 18.00
N GLU A 107 -14.39 -20.29 18.88
CA GLU A 107 -13.27 -20.05 19.77
C GLU A 107 -13.12 -21.30 20.65
N ASP A 108 -11.96 -21.95 20.66
CA ASP A 108 -11.57 -22.76 21.83
C ASP A 108 -11.34 -21.75 22.97
N ALA A 109 -12.44 -21.26 23.55
CA ALA A 109 -12.50 -20.18 24.52
C ALA A 109 -11.65 -20.42 25.79
N ASN A 110 -11.23 -21.66 26.02
CA ASN A 110 -10.40 -22.04 27.16
C ASN A 110 -8.99 -21.44 27.10
N ASP A 111 -8.42 -21.19 25.92
CA ASP A 111 -7.02 -20.73 25.82
C ASP A 111 -6.88 -19.20 26.04
N ILE A 112 -7.96 -18.41 25.95
CA ILE A 112 -7.91 -16.94 26.11
C ILE A 112 -8.48 -16.50 27.47
N GLU A 113 -9.57 -17.12 27.95
CA GLU A 113 -10.14 -16.79 29.28
C GLU A 113 -9.24 -17.21 30.45
N GLU A 114 -8.50 -18.33 30.35
CA GLU A 114 -7.59 -18.78 31.41
C GLU A 114 -6.38 -17.84 31.61
N ILE A 115 -6.03 -17.06 30.58
CA ILE A 115 -4.93 -16.08 30.61
C ILE A 115 -5.38 -14.75 31.24
N LEU A 116 -6.60 -14.27 30.95
CA LEU A 116 -7.14 -13.04 31.52
C LEU A 116 -7.32 -13.10 33.06
N VAL A 117 -7.47 -14.30 33.62
CA VAL A 117 -7.56 -14.53 35.08
C VAL A 117 -6.19 -14.50 35.77
N GLN A 118 -5.09 -14.72 35.04
CA GLN A 118 -3.74 -14.65 35.64
C GLN A 118 -3.21 -13.21 35.74
N GLU A 119 -3.64 -12.28 34.87
CA GLU A 119 -3.18 -10.89 34.89
C GLU A 119 -3.79 -10.05 36.03
N SER A 120 -4.90 -10.47 36.65
CA SER A 120 -5.45 -9.76 37.82
C SER A 120 -4.75 -10.07 39.15
N ASN A 121 -3.71 -10.92 39.14
CA ASN A 121 -3.02 -11.42 40.35
C ASN A 121 -1.52 -11.10 40.41
N PHE A 122 -0.98 -10.25 39.54
CA PHE A 122 0.42 -9.82 39.65
C PHE A 122 0.54 -8.63 40.62
N ASP A 123 0.91 -8.97 41.84
CA ASP A 123 1.20 -8.08 42.96
C ASP A 123 2.46 -7.24 42.67
N ASP A 124 2.34 -5.93 42.86
CA ASP A 124 3.39 -4.94 42.67
C ASP A 124 4.54 -5.16 43.65
N ASN A 125 5.67 -5.65 43.16
CA ASN A 125 6.98 -5.38 43.75
C ASN A 125 8.08 -5.86 42.80
N TYR A 126 8.89 -4.94 42.28
CA TYR A 126 10.36 -5.04 42.37
C TYR A 126 11.02 -3.72 41.95
N GLU A 127 12.01 -3.34 42.75
CA GLU A 127 12.77 -2.09 42.78
C GLU A 127 13.67 -1.84 41.56
N GLU A 128 13.98 -0.55 41.38
CA GLU A 128 15.01 0.04 40.50
C GLU A 128 16.39 -0.65 40.64
N ASP A 129 17.08 -0.85 39.51
CA ASP A 129 18.43 -0.28 39.34
C ASP A 129 18.94 -0.30 37.89
N GLU A 130 19.60 0.80 37.53
CA GLU A 130 20.05 1.22 36.20
C GLU A 130 20.99 0.27 35.46
N LYS A 131 20.88 0.26 34.11
CA LYS A 131 22.03 0.54 33.22
C LYS A 131 21.63 0.95 31.79
N LYS A 132 21.69 2.26 31.56
CA LYS A 132 22.06 2.98 30.32
C LYS A 132 22.43 2.10 29.11
N ILE A 133 21.51 2.03 28.14
CA ILE A 133 21.62 2.13 26.67
C ILE A 133 20.38 1.40 26.09
N GLU A 134 19.18 1.98 26.24
CA GLU A 134 17.95 1.45 25.61
C GLU A 134 16.78 2.44 25.59
N SER A 135 17.03 3.74 25.83
CA SER A 135 15.96 4.74 25.90
C SER A 135 15.69 5.36 24.52
N LEU A 136 14.91 4.65 23.70
CA LEU A 136 13.96 5.19 22.70
C LEU A 136 13.24 4.08 21.93
N SER A 137 13.64 2.82 22.07
CA SER A 137 12.80 1.68 21.71
C SER A 137 11.75 1.47 22.78
N PHE A 138 10.50 1.69 22.40
CA PHE A 138 9.30 1.28 23.10
C PHE A 138 9.43 -0.18 23.54
N GLN A 139 9.72 -0.44 24.81
CA GLN A 139 9.46 -1.73 25.44
C GLN A 139 7.97 -1.71 25.84
N MET A 140 7.11 -2.00 24.87
CA MET A 140 5.86 -2.68 25.20
C MET A 140 6.24 -4.11 25.60
N ASP A 141 5.56 -4.65 26.61
CA ASP A 141 5.83 -5.99 27.10
C ASP A 141 5.53 -6.99 25.98
N ASP A 142 6.56 -7.68 25.46
CA ASP A 142 6.49 -8.52 24.25
C ASP A 142 5.35 -9.57 24.32
N LYS A 143 4.92 -9.95 25.53
CA LYS A 143 3.84 -10.90 25.77
C LYS A 143 2.44 -10.33 25.52
N THR A 144 2.20 -9.07 25.87
CA THR A 144 0.89 -8.42 25.68
C THR A 144 0.62 -8.17 24.19
N ASP A 145 1.67 -7.83 23.42
CA ASP A 145 1.58 -7.60 21.98
C ASP A 145 1.28 -8.90 21.21
N GLU A 146 1.88 -10.03 21.61
CA GLU A 146 1.60 -11.34 20.99
C GLU A 146 0.15 -11.79 21.24
N LEU A 147 -0.40 -11.53 22.43
CA LEU A 147 -1.78 -11.86 22.77
C LEU A 147 -2.78 -11.04 21.95
N LEU A 148 -2.55 -9.72 21.87
CA LEU A 148 -3.39 -8.82 21.06
C LEU A 148 -3.32 -9.21 19.58
N ALA A 149 -2.15 -9.54 19.05
CA ALA A 149 -1.99 -10.00 17.67
C ALA A 149 -2.85 -11.24 17.39
N LYS A 150 -2.79 -12.25 18.26
CA LYS A 150 -3.61 -13.47 18.15
C LYS A 150 -5.12 -13.17 18.17
N GLN A 151 -5.57 -12.27 19.05
CA GLN A 151 -6.98 -11.87 19.11
C GLN A 151 -7.45 -11.21 17.81
N PHE A 152 -6.65 -10.30 17.26
CA PHE A 152 -6.99 -9.62 16.01
C PHE A 152 -6.92 -10.55 14.79
N ASP A 153 -5.97 -11.47 14.75
CA ASP A 153 -5.87 -12.49 13.70
C ASP A 153 -7.07 -13.44 13.74
N TYR A 154 -7.51 -13.84 14.94
CA TYR A 154 -8.73 -14.62 15.10
C TYR A 154 -9.97 -13.86 14.65
N LEU A 155 -10.12 -12.59 15.04
CA LEU A 155 -11.22 -11.76 14.57
C LEU A 155 -11.22 -11.60 13.04
N LYS A 156 -10.05 -11.46 12.41
CA LYS A 156 -9.93 -11.45 10.94
C LYS A 156 -10.41 -12.74 10.30
N TYR A 157 -10.09 -13.88 10.90
CA TYR A 157 -10.59 -15.18 10.44
C TYR A 157 -12.11 -15.25 10.52
N GLU A 158 -12.70 -14.82 11.65
CA GLU A 158 -14.16 -14.74 11.79
C GLU A 158 -14.80 -13.79 10.77
N LEU A 159 -14.20 -12.62 10.55
CA LEU A 159 -14.69 -11.63 9.58
C LEU A 159 -14.62 -12.17 8.15
N LYS A 160 -13.55 -12.87 7.78
CA LYS A 160 -13.42 -13.51 6.46
C LYS A 160 -14.54 -14.53 6.24
N TYR A 161 -14.82 -15.37 7.24
CA TYR A 161 -15.94 -16.30 7.19
C TYR A 161 -17.30 -15.58 7.07
N CYS A 162 -17.50 -14.51 7.84
CA CYS A 162 -18.73 -13.71 7.77
C CYS A 162 -18.97 -13.13 6.37
N ILE A 163 -17.92 -12.57 5.76
CA ILE A 163 -17.96 -11.97 4.41
C ILE A 163 -18.33 -13.03 3.38
N ALA A 164 -17.68 -14.20 3.40
CA ALA A 164 -18.01 -15.32 2.52
C ALA A 164 -19.47 -15.81 2.67
N CYS A 165 -20.08 -15.60 3.83
CA CYS A 165 -21.47 -15.96 4.10
C CYS A 165 -22.50 -14.89 3.68
N ILE A 166 -22.10 -13.64 3.39
CA ILE A 166 -23.03 -12.55 3.01
C ILE A 166 -23.90 -12.88 1.77
N PRO A 167 -23.39 -13.55 0.71
CA PRO A 167 -24.21 -13.95 -0.44
C PRO A 167 -25.43 -14.81 -0.05
N TRP A 168 -25.41 -15.46 1.11
CA TRP A 168 -26.50 -16.29 1.63
C TRP A 168 -27.54 -15.53 2.47
N LYS A 169 -27.45 -14.19 2.56
CA LYS A 169 -28.31 -13.36 3.42
C LYS A 169 -29.81 -13.61 3.26
N ASP A 170 -30.29 -13.87 2.04
CA ASP A 170 -31.72 -14.06 1.76
C ASP A 170 -32.26 -15.39 2.33
N LEU A 171 -31.37 -16.31 2.67
CA LEU A 171 -31.69 -17.56 3.35
C LEU A 171 -31.71 -17.41 4.87
N MET A 172 -30.99 -16.43 5.42
CA MET A 172 -30.84 -16.25 6.87
C MET A 172 -32.14 -15.85 7.60
N ASP A 173 -33.19 -15.46 6.86
CA ASP A 173 -34.52 -15.18 7.42
C ASP A 173 -35.46 -16.41 7.42
N LYS A 174 -34.99 -17.58 6.96
CA LYS A 174 -35.76 -18.83 7.03
C LYS A 174 -35.75 -19.38 8.45
N GLN A 175 -36.82 -20.09 8.82
CA GLN A 175 -36.98 -20.75 10.13
C GLN A 175 -36.14 -22.05 10.23
N ILE A 176 -34.83 -21.91 10.05
CA ILE A 176 -33.83 -22.97 10.11
C ILE A 176 -32.83 -22.53 11.17
N LYS A 177 -32.67 -23.33 12.23
CA LYS A 177 -31.87 -23.01 13.41
C LYS A 177 -30.41 -22.81 13.06
N SER A 178 -29.83 -23.63 12.17
CA SER A 178 -28.44 -23.47 11.73
C SER A 178 -28.19 -22.13 11.02
N LEU A 179 -29.16 -21.65 10.23
CA LEU A 179 -29.09 -20.33 9.57
C LEU A 179 -29.31 -19.18 10.56
N GLU A 180 -30.17 -19.36 11.56
CA GLU A 180 -30.34 -18.41 12.65
C GLU A 180 -29.05 -18.26 13.47
N GLN A 181 -28.37 -19.36 13.79
CA GLN A 181 -27.07 -19.36 14.46
C GLN A 181 -26.02 -18.59 13.65
N LEU A 182 -25.93 -18.85 12.34
CA LEU A 182 -25.04 -18.13 11.44
C LEU A 182 -25.35 -16.63 11.41
N ARG A 183 -26.62 -16.26 11.29
CA ARG A 183 -27.04 -14.85 11.30
C ARG A 183 -26.64 -14.15 12.59
N ASN A 184 -26.83 -14.80 13.73
CA ASN A 184 -26.48 -14.26 15.03
C ASN A 184 -24.96 -14.13 15.19
N PHE A 185 -24.18 -15.09 14.68
CA PHE A 185 -22.72 -15.01 14.62
C PHE A 185 -22.28 -13.80 13.80
N ILE A 186 -22.74 -13.66 12.55
CA ILE A 186 -22.36 -12.54 11.66
C ILE A 186 -22.71 -11.20 12.32
N LYS A 187 -23.91 -11.07 12.91
CA LYS A 187 -24.31 -9.86 13.63
C LYS A 187 -23.40 -9.57 14.83
N LYS A 188 -23.03 -10.60 15.60
CA LYS A 188 -22.12 -10.45 16.75
C LYS A 188 -20.73 -10.01 16.29
N THR A 189 -20.16 -10.65 15.27
CA THR A 189 -18.81 -10.36 14.77
C THR A 189 -18.72 -8.97 14.13
N PHE A 190 -19.67 -8.59 13.27
CA PHE A 190 -19.71 -7.22 12.73
C PHE A 190 -20.06 -6.17 13.79
N GLY A 191 -20.87 -6.53 14.78
CA GLY A 191 -21.10 -5.69 15.96
C GLY A 191 -19.82 -5.43 16.75
N ASN A 192 -19.02 -6.47 17.00
CA ASN A 192 -17.72 -6.36 17.65
C ASN A 192 -16.76 -5.46 16.86
N LEU A 193 -16.67 -5.66 15.54
CA LEU A 193 -15.87 -4.79 14.67
C LEU A 193 -16.31 -3.32 14.75
N TYR A 194 -17.62 -3.07 14.71
CA TYR A 194 -18.16 -1.72 14.82
C TYR A 194 -17.88 -1.10 16.20
N ASP A 195 -17.97 -1.89 17.28
CA ASP A 195 -17.66 -1.43 18.64
C ASP A 195 -16.16 -1.08 18.79
N ILE A 196 -15.26 -1.88 18.21
CA ILE A 196 -13.82 -1.59 18.12
C ILE A 196 -13.59 -0.25 17.41
N THR A 197 -14.22 -0.05 16.25
CA THR A 197 -14.13 1.21 15.50
C THR A 197 -14.66 2.38 16.33
N LYS A 198 -15.81 2.22 16.99
CA LYS A 198 -16.44 3.25 17.83
C LYS A 198 -15.60 3.65 19.04
N LYS A 199 -14.82 2.72 19.59
CA LYS A 199 -13.90 2.98 20.71
C LYS A 199 -12.55 3.55 20.27
N ASN A 200 -12.34 3.76 18.96
CA ASN A 200 -11.03 4.10 18.37
C ASN A 200 -9.94 3.06 18.68
N GLU A 201 -10.34 1.80 18.79
CA GLU A 201 -9.48 0.65 19.05
C GLU A 201 -9.14 -0.13 17.77
N LEU A 202 -9.61 0.35 16.62
CA LEU A 202 -9.26 -0.21 15.32
C LEU A 202 -7.74 -0.13 15.13
N ASN A 203 -7.12 -1.26 14.78
CA ASN A 203 -5.70 -1.32 14.46
C ASN A 203 -5.47 -1.32 12.95
N TYR A 204 -4.21 -1.12 12.55
CA TYR A 204 -3.83 -1.01 11.15
C TYR A 204 -4.11 -2.31 10.36
N SER A 205 -3.86 -3.47 10.96
CA SER A 205 -4.06 -4.79 10.34
C SER A 205 -5.54 -5.04 10.01
N LEU A 206 -6.47 -4.71 10.93
CA LEU A 206 -7.91 -4.79 10.69
C LEU A 206 -8.37 -3.77 9.66
N TYR A 207 -7.87 -2.53 9.72
CA TYR A 207 -8.16 -1.52 8.72
C TYR A 207 -7.79 -2.01 7.31
N GLN A 208 -6.59 -2.58 7.13
CA GLN A 208 -6.16 -3.14 5.85
C GLN A 208 -7.09 -4.26 5.37
N PHE A 209 -7.51 -5.14 6.28
CA PHE A 209 -8.48 -6.18 5.97
C PHE A 209 -9.82 -5.61 5.49
N ILE A 210 -10.34 -4.58 6.15
CA ILE A 210 -11.60 -3.90 5.75
C ILE A 210 -11.47 -3.30 4.34
N LYS A 211 -10.31 -2.72 4.02
CA LYS A 211 -10.03 -2.08 2.71
C LYS A 211 -9.66 -3.06 1.60
N THR A 212 -9.52 -4.35 1.90
CA THR A 212 -9.18 -5.37 0.90
C THR A 212 -10.41 -5.72 0.05
N ASP A 213 -10.21 -5.82 -1.26
CA ASP A 213 -11.23 -6.20 -2.25
C ASP A 213 -12.54 -5.41 -2.14
N ARG A 214 -13.65 -6.08 -1.82
CA ARG A 214 -14.98 -5.48 -1.64
C ARG A 214 -15.48 -5.57 -0.19
N ASN A 215 -14.61 -5.90 0.76
CA ASN A 215 -14.98 -6.17 2.15
C ASN A 215 -15.75 -5.01 2.78
N GLU A 216 -15.27 -3.77 2.64
CA GLU A 216 -15.95 -2.57 3.15
C GLU A 216 -17.37 -2.43 2.58
N GLU A 217 -17.53 -2.66 1.27
CA GLU A 217 -18.83 -2.55 0.59
C GLU A 217 -19.81 -3.61 1.08
N GLU A 218 -19.34 -4.85 1.24
CA GLU A 218 -20.17 -5.97 1.69
C GLU A 218 -20.60 -5.81 3.16
N ILE A 219 -19.68 -5.40 4.03
CA ILE A 219 -19.96 -5.06 5.43
C ILE A 219 -20.99 -3.94 5.51
N LYS A 220 -20.82 -2.86 4.75
CA LYS A 220 -21.79 -1.75 4.68
C LYS A 220 -23.14 -2.21 4.13
N SER A 221 -23.16 -3.06 3.10
CA SER A 221 -24.39 -3.56 2.50
C SER A 221 -25.19 -4.45 3.45
N TYR A 222 -24.53 -5.27 4.27
CA TYR A 222 -25.20 -6.23 5.15
C TYR A 222 -25.51 -5.62 6.52
N TYR A 223 -24.53 -4.97 7.15
CA TYR A 223 -24.63 -4.50 8.53
C TYR A 223 -24.84 -2.99 8.66
N GLY A 224 -24.77 -2.23 7.55
CA GLY A 224 -24.94 -0.78 7.52
C GLY A 224 -26.18 -0.24 8.25
N PRO A 225 -27.37 -0.90 8.21
CA PRO A 225 -28.55 -0.46 8.96
C PRO A 225 -28.35 -0.42 10.49
N PHE A 226 -27.35 -1.11 11.03
CA PHE A 226 -27.04 -1.19 12.46
C PHE A 226 -25.85 -0.31 12.86
N MET A 227 -25.24 0.39 11.90
CA MET A 227 -24.03 1.20 12.11
C MET A 227 -24.30 2.69 11.91
N ASN A 228 -23.59 3.54 12.65
CA ASN A 228 -23.45 4.93 12.27
C ASN A 228 -22.43 5.02 11.11
N LEU A 229 -22.93 5.04 9.88
CA LEU A 229 -22.10 5.09 8.67
C LEU A 229 -21.19 6.33 8.61
N GLN A 230 -21.60 7.45 9.21
CA GLN A 230 -20.76 8.64 9.27
C GLN A 230 -19.55 8.41 10.17
N LEU A 231 -19.76 7.90 11.38
CA LEU A 231 -18.67 7.58 12.32
C LEU A 231 -17.73 6.51 11.75
N TRP A 232 -18.28 5.47 11.13
CA TRP A 232 -17.51 4.44 10.44
C TRP A 232 -16.63 5.04 9.34
N THR A 233 -17.22 5.85 8.47
CA THR A 233 -16.49 6.46 7.33
C THR A 233 -15.39 7.39 7.82
N SER A 234 -15.68 8.25 8.80
CA SER A 234 -14.67 9.16 9.37
C SER A 234 -13.50 8.40 10.02
N ALA A 235 -13.78 7.29 10.73
CA ALA A 235 -12.71 6.49 11.34
C ALA A 235 -11.79 5.85 10.27
N LEU A 236 -12.35 5.33 9.17
CA LEU A 236 -11.55 4.77 8.08
C LEU A 236 -10.80 5.85 7.28
N GLU A 237 -11.39 7.02 7.09
CA GLU A 237 -10.74 8.16 6.40
C GLU A 237 -9.46 8.61 7.12
N GLU A 238 -9.40 8.55 8.45
CA GLU A 238 -8.17 8.85 9.20
C GLU A 238 -7.04 7.88 8.89
N PHE A 239 -7.37 6.60 8.70
CA PHE A 239 -6.41 5.59 8.26
C PHE A 239 -6.04 5.76 6.79
N ASP A 240 -7.00 6.07 5.91
CA ASP A 240 -6.76 6.34 4.48
C ASP A 240 -5.73 7.49 4.34
N GLN A 241 -5.91 8.58 5.10
CA GLN A 241 -4.97 9.71 5.11
C GLN A 241 -3.59 9.32 5.64
N PHE A 242 -3.55 8.50 6.67
CA PHE A 242 -2.30 8.00 7.23
C PHE A 242 -1.54 7.12 6.23
N GLU A 243 -2.23 6.21 5.54
CA GLU A 243 -1.65 5.33 4.53
C GLU A 243 -1.14 6.10 3.31
N ILE A 244 -1.92 7.06 2.80
CA ILE A 244 -1.47 7.96 1.73
C ILE A 244 -0.18 8.70 2.15
N LEU A 245 -0.15 9.24 3.37
CA LEU A 245 1.01 9.97 3.86
C LEU A 245 2.25 9.08 3.97
N GLN A 246 2.08 7.86 4.49
CA GLN A 246 3.12 6.85 4.60
C GLN A 246 3.65 6.46 3.21
N GLN A 247 2.78 6.17 2.25
CA GLN A 247 3.17 5.76 0.89
C GLN A 247 3.85 6.88 0.13
N ASN A 248 3.35 8.11 0.26
CA ASN A 248 3.96 9.28 -0.35
C ASN A 248 5.37 9.49 0.19
N PHE A 249 5.52 9.44 1.51
CA PHE A 249 6.82 9.53 2.15
C PHE A 249 7.79 8.45 1.65
N LEU A 250 7.39 7.17 1.68
CA LEU A 250 8.24 6.05 1.20
C LEU A 250 8.65 6.20 -0.27
N THR A 251 7.69 6.58 -1.11
CA THR A 251 7.91 6.78 -2.55
C THR A 251 8.93 7.90 -2.79
N VAL A 252 8.74 9.04 -2.13
CA VAL A 252 9.62 10.21 -2.24
C VAL A 252 11.02 9.89 -1.72
N SER A 253 11.14 9.31 -0.53
CA SER A 253 12.44 8.97 0.05
C SER A 253 13.25 8.06 -0.87
N LYS A 254 12.59 7.07 -1.49
CA LYS A 254 13.24 6.14 -2.42
C LYS A 254 13.59 6.79 -3.75
N ALA A 255 12.66 7.54 -4.35
CA ALA A 255 12.87 8.16 -5.66
C ALA A 255 14.00 9.19 -5.64
N TYR A 256 14.07 10.00 -4.58
CA TYR A 256 14.98 11.13 -4.48
C TYR A 256 16.22 10.85 -3.61
N ASN A 257 16.39 9.59 -3.18
CA ASN A 257 17.49 9.12 -2.33
C ASN A 257 17.72 10.04 -1.12
N MET A 258 16.65 10.37 -0.40
CA MET A 258 16.75 11.21 0.79
C MET A 258 17.52 10.46 1.86
N ASN A 259 18.67 10.99 2.27
CA ASN A 259 19.39 10.51 3.45
C ASN A 259 18.69 11.10 4.67
N LEU A 260 17.75 10.34 5.22
CA LEU A 260 16.86 10.79 6.28
C LEU A 260 17.50 10.57 7.65
N SER A 261 17.23 11.48 8.59
CA SER A 261 17.79 11.40 9.94
C SER A 261 17.40 10.11 10.67
N TYR A 262 18.14 9.79 11.73
CA TYR A 262 17.90 8.64 12.62
C TYR A 262 16.43 8.52 13.09
N GLU A 263 15.76 9.63 13.40
CA GLU A 263 14.35 9.63 13.82
C GLU A 263 13.40 9.18 12.70
N THR A 264 13.77 9.49 11.46
CA THR A 264 13.00 9.10 10.27
C THR A 264 13.32 7.66 9.86
N GLU A 265 14.55 7.18 10.10
CA GLU A 265 14.87 5.75 10.02
C GLU A 265 14.09 4.94 11.07
N ILE A 266 13.89 5.48 12.29
CA ILE A 266 13.00 4.86 13.29
C ILE A 266 11.58 4.79 12.76
N PHE A 267 11.06 5.84 12.13
CA PHE A 267 9.75 5.79 11.47
C PHE A 267 9.72 4.68 10.41
N TYR A 268 10.74 4.61 9.53
CA TYR A 268 10.87 3.60 8.48
C TYR A 268 10.90 2.17 9.03
N HIS A 269 11.66 1.93 10.10
CA HIS A 269 11.73 0.63 10.78
C HIS A 269 10.46 0.34 11.60
N GLY A 270 9.79 1.37 12.10
CA GLY A 270 8.54 1.29 12.85
C GLY A 270 7.34 0.86 12.00
N LEU A 271 7.35 1.14 10.70
CA LEU A 271 6.24 0.78 9.79
C LEU A 271 5.87 -0.72 9.86
N LYS A 272 6.86 -1.60 10.01
CA LYS A 272 6.62 -3.05 10.15
C LYS A 272 6.04 -3.46 11.50
N LYS A 273 6.25 -2.64 12.54
CA LYS A 273 5.78 -2.91 13.91
C LYS A 273 4.38 -2.37 14.18
N TRP A 274 3.81 -1.60 13.27
CA TRP A 274 2.52 -0.93 13.48
C TRP A 274 1.31 -1.74 13.05
N GLU A 275 1.52 -2.95 12.52
CA GLU A 275 0.45 -3.82 12.07
C GLU A 275 -0.67 -3.94 13.11
N TYR A 276 -0.32 -4.24 14.37
CA TYR A 276 -1.29 -4.41 15.45
C TYR A 276 -1.53 -3.14 16.29
N CYS A 277 -0.96 -2.00 15.90
CA CYS A 277 -1.15 -0.73 16.61
C CYS A 277 -2.42 0.01 16.15
N THR A 278 -3.09 0.67 17.09
CA THR A 278 -4.14 1.65 16.79
C THR A 278 -3.51 2.95 16.27
N LEU A 279 -4.27 3.74 15.50
CA LEU A 279 -3.81 5.08 15.09
C LEU A 279 -3.41 5.93 16.30
N ALA A 280 -4.20 5.91 17.38
CA ALA A 280 -3.90 6.67 18.59
C ALA A 280 -2.51 6.30 19.16
N ASN A 281 -2.17 5.01 19.20
CA ASN A 281 -0.87 4.54 19.66
C ASN A 281 0.26 4.94 18.70
N ILE A 282 0.02 4.84 17.39
CA ILE A 282 0.97 5.30 16.36
C ILE A 282 1.24 6.80 16.50
N TYR A 283 0.20 7.63 16.65
CA TYR A 283 0.29 9.07 16.89
C TYR A 283 0.96 9.41 18.22
N LYS A 284 0.71 8.65 19.28
CA LYS A 284 1.36 8.86 20.58
C LYS A 284 2.86 8.60 20.50
N ALA A 285 3.27 7.52 19.82
CA ALA A 285 4.67 7.15 19.68
C ALA A 285 5.43 8.06 18.69
N ASN A 286 4.78 8.52 17.61
CA ASN A 286 5.43 9.21 16.49
C ASN A 286 4.84 10.59 16.19
N GLY A 287 4.18 11.21 17.16
CA GLY A 287 3.36 12.40 16.94
C GLY A 287 4.09 13.57 16.28
N GLN A 288 5.34 13.81 16.67
CA GLN A 288 6.16 14.87 16.07
C GLN A 288 6.49 14.60 14.59
N ILE A 289 6.88 13.37 14.26
CA ILE A 289 7.19 12.96 12.88
C ILE A 289 5.93 13.02 12.03
N LEU A 290 4.81 12.50 12.53
CA LEU A 290 3.54 12.52 11.80
C LEU A 290 3.01 13.94 11.60
N GLN A 291 3.17 14.83 12.58
CA GLN A 291 2.85 16.25 12.40
C GLN A 291 3.72 16.89 11.33
N LEU A 292 5.01 16.56 11.29
CA LEU A 292 5.93 17.05 10.27
C LEU A 292 5.53 16.56 8.88
N LEU A 293 5.26 15.26 8.73
CA LEU A 293 4.79 14.69 7.47
C LEU A 293 3.46 15.31 7.03
N LYS A 294 2.49 15.45 7.96
CA LYS A 294 1.20 16.11 7.67
C LYS A 294 1.37 17.56 7.21
N ARG A 295 2.30 18.30 7.81
CA ARG A 295 2.62 19.68 7.41
C ARG A 295 3.08 19.76 5.95
N PHE A 296 3.81 18.76 5.48
CA PHE A 296 4.37 18.69 4.12
C PHE A 296 3.61 17.73 3.20
N ALA A 297 2.36 17.37 3.52
CA ALA A 297 1.62 16.36 2.78
C ALA A 297 1.40 16.74 1.30
N LYS A 298 1.19 18.04 1.01
CA LYS A 298 1.00 18.54 -0.35
C LYS A 298 2.29 18.48 -1.16
N GLU A 299 3.39 18.89 -0.54
CA GLU A 299 4.73 18.87 -1.10
C GLU A 299 5.14 17.43 -1.43
N LEU A 300 4.92 16.50 -0.50
CA LEU A 300 5.14 15.07 -0.72
C LEU A 300 4.32 14.54 -1.90
N GLN A 301 3.02 14.89 -1.99
CA GLN A 301 2.20 14.48 -3.13
C GLN A 301 2.76 15.01 -4.46
N LEU A 302 3.12 16.29 -4.52
CA LEU A 302 3.72 16.90 -5.71
C LEU A 302 5.06 16.23 -6.11
N MET A 303 5.85 15.79 -5.14
CA MET A 303 7.07 15.02 -5.41
C MET A 303 6.77 13.62 -5.95
N VAL A 304 5.70 12.97 -5.48
CA VAL A 304 5.21 11.69 -6.04
C VAL A 304 4.77 11.88 -7.48
N ASP A 305 3.98 12.92 -7.76
CA ASP A 305 3.45 13.21 -9.10
C ASP A 305 4.57 13.46 -10.13
N ARG A 306 5.75 13.89 -9.65
CA ARG A 306 6.93 14.21 -10.48
C ARG A 306 8.04 13.17 -10.44
N LYS A 307 7.84 12.05 -9.73
CA LYS A 307 8.89 11.03 -9.50
C LYS A 307 9.42 10.39 -10.79
N ASP A 308 8.64 10.43 -11.87
CA ASP A 308 9.04 9.82 -13.14
C ASP A 308 9.66 10.86 -14.10
N SER A 309 9.74 12.14 -13.68
CA SER A 309 10.36 13.21 -14.46
C SER A 309 11.88 13.27 -14.26
N ILE A 310 12.61 13.13 -15.35
CA ILE A 310 14.06 13.33 -15.44
C ILE A 310 14.41 14.79 -15.14
N ILE A 311 13.62 15.74 -15.66
CA ILE A 311 13.87 17.16 -15.45
C ILE A 311 13.77 17.49 -13.96
N PHE A 312 12.74 17.00 -13.27
CA PHE A 312 12.60 17.25 -11.83
C PHE A 312 13.73 16.59 -11.02
N HIS A 313 14.19 15.40 -11.42
CA HIS A 313 15.38 14.78 -10.82
C HIS A 313 16.65 15.60 -11.03
N ASN A 314 16.84 16.19 -12.20
CA ASN A 314 17.98 17.06 -12.47
C ASN A 314 17.95 18.31 -11.59
N LEU A 315 16.78 18.96 -11.49
CA LEU A 315 16.57 20.10 -10.59
C LEU A 315 16.87 19.72 -9.14
N TRP A 316 16.28 18.64 -8.66
CA TRP A 316 16.51 18.11 -7.32
C TRP A 316 18.01 17.93 -7.04
N ASN A 317 18.72 17.21 -7.90
CA ASN A 317 20.14 16.92 -7.72
C ASN A 317 21.02 18.18 -7.76
N GLU A 318 20.67 19.21 -8.54
CA GLU A 318 21.40 20.49 -8.54
C GLU A 318 21.20 21.22 -7.20
N TYR A 319 19.97 21.36 -6.73
CA TYR A 319 19.68 22.05 -5.48
C TYR A 319 20.15 21.30 -4.23
N VAL A 320 20.17 19.97 -4.24
CA VAL A 320 20.81 19.17 -3.18
C VAL A 320 22.31 19.53 -3.10
N LYS A 321 23.03 19.52 -4.23
CA LYS A 321 24.46 19.84 -4.28
C LYS A 321 24.74 21.27 -3.84
N GLU A 322 23.92 22.22 -4.27
CA GLU A 322 24.05 23.63 -3.85
C GLU A 322 23.89 23.77 -2.34
N SER A 323 22.86 23.13 -1.77
CA SER A 323 22.62 23.11 -0.32
C SER A 323 23.80 22.51 0.46
N GLU A 324 24.30 21.35 0.05
CA GLU A 324 25.48 20.69 0.65
C GLU A 324 26.74 21.58 0.58
N SER A 325 26.94 22.26 -0.56
CA SER A 325 28.08 23.16 -0.77
C SER A 325 28.01 24.41 0.12
N ALA A 326 26.82 24.97 0.33
CA ALA A 326 26.59 26.13 1.18
C ALA A 326 26.85 25.80 2.66
N VAL A 327 26.43 24.62 3.13
CA VAL A 327 26.73 24.12 4.48
C VAL A 327 28.24 23.96 4.66
N THR A 328 28.92 23.39 3.67
CA THR A 328 30.38 23.20 3.70
C THR A 328 31.13 24.53 3.76
N GLN A 329 30.74 25.52 2.94
CA GLN A 329 31.36 26.85 2.93
C GLN A 329 31.15 27.63 4.24
N ASN A 330 29.95 27.58 4.82
CA ASN A 330 29.67 28.22 6.09
C ASN A 330 30.48 27.60 7.24
N SER A 331 30.75 26.29 7.19
CA SER A 331 31.61 25.61 8.17
C SER A 331 33.09 26.01 8.05
N MET A 332 33.57 26.34 6.84
CA MET A 332 34.95 26.77 6.59
C MET A 332 35.19 28.25 6.93
N LEU A 333 34.16 29.10 6.87
CA LEU A 333 34.22 30.51 7.26
C LEU A 333 34.19 30.71 8.79
N ALA A 334 33.74 29.72 9.56
CA ALA A 334 33.89 29.68 11.02
C ALA A 334 35.35 29.32 11.38
N GLY A 335 36.26 30.26 11.17
CA GLY A 335 37.69 30.05 11.36
C GLY A 335 38.08 29.66 12.79
N TYR A 336 38.65 28.46 12.96
CA TYR A 336 39.61 28.17 14.03
C TYR A 336 40.80 27.37 13.48
N PRO A 337 42.03 27.64 13.98
CA PRO A 337 43.26 27.30 13.28
C PRO A 337 43.64 25.83 13.40
N HIS A 338 44.25 25.34 12.33
CA HIS A 338 44.86 24.03 12.17
C HIS A 338 45.61 23.53 13.42
N LYS A 339 45.02 22.54 14.10
CA LYS A 339 45.68 21.38 14.73
C LYS A 339 44.65 20.61 15.57
N MET A 340 43.81 19.75 14.98
CA MET A 340 43.14 18.70 15.75
C MET A 340 42.78 17.48 14.91
N SER A 341 43.42 16.36 15.28
CA SER A 341 42.86 15.02 15.47
C SER A 341 41.88 14.45 14.42
N LYS A 342 42.27 13.29 13.87
CA LYS A 342 41.44 12.36 13.06
C LYS A 342 40.07 11.98 13.70
N ARG A 343 39.81 12.31 14.98
CA ARG A 343 38.50 12.10 15.62
C ARG A 343 37.40 13.09 15.19
N LYS A 344 37.71 14.23 14.55
CA LYS A 344 36.66 15.18 14.12
C LYS A 344 36.04 14.86 12.75
N SER A 345 36.60 13.92 11.99
CA SER A 345 36.00 13.46 10.73
C SER A 345 34.66 12.73 10.92
N SER A 346 34.37 12.21 12.13
CA SER A 346 33.04 11.65 12.43
C SER A 346 32.02 12.75 12.74
N ILE A 347 32.42 13.83 13.41
CA ILE A 347 31.50 14.92 13.78
C ILE A 347 31.01 15.69 12.54
N TYR A 348 31.86 15.87 11.52
CA TYR A 348 31.42 16.44 10.23
C TYR A 348 30.57 15.45 9.43
N LYS A 349 30.78 14.14 9.62
CA LYS A 349 29.91 13.12 9.04
C LYS A 349 28.53 13.17 9.69
N ASP A 350 28.46 13.26 11.02
CA ASP A 350 27.22 13.44 11.77
C ASP A 350 26.51 14.74 11.36
N ILE A 351 27.21 15.89 11.26
CA ILE A 351 26.59 17.18 10.89
C ILE A 351 26.09 17.20 9.43
N VAL A 352 26.79 16.53 8.50
CA VAL A 352 26.36 16.39 7.10
C VAL A 352 25.29 15.30 6.94
N GLU A 353 25.24 14.30 7.83
CA GLU A 353 24.18 13.30 7.95
C GLU A 353 22.90 13.87 8.62
N HIS A 354 22.97 15.07 9.21
CA HIS A 354 21.84 15.80 9.81
C HIS A 354 21.19 16.83 8.85
N VAL A 355 21.01 16.48 7.57
CA VAL A 355 20.06 17.21 6.71
C VAL A 355 18.65 16.87 7.24
N SER A 356 18.09 17.76 8.07
CA SER A 356 16.73 17.57 8.61
C SER A 356 15.72 17.41 7.46
N PHE A 357 14.64 16.68 7.68
CA PHE A 357 13.55 16.54 6.69
C PHE A 357 13.08 17.91 6.16
N GLU A 358 13.07 18.95 7.00
CA GLU A 358 12.79 20.33 6.59
C GLU A 358 13.82 20.90 5.59
N ALA A 359 15.10 20.56 5.71
CA ALA A 359 16.11 20.98 4.75
C ALA A 359 15.86 20.35 3.36
N TYR A 360 15.41 19.09 3.29
CA TYR A 360 14.94 18.50 2.03
C TYR A 360 13.69 19.19 1.49
N MET A 361 12.77 19.63 2.35
CA MET A 361 11.61 20.40 1.90
C MET A 361 11.99 21.79 1.36
N ASN A 362 13.04 22.42 1.87
CA ASN A 362 13.57 23.66 1.29
C ASN A 362 14.22 23.44 -0.09
N VAL A 363 14.91 22.31 -0.26
CA VAL A 363 15.43 21.87 -1.57
C VAL A 363 14.28 21.64 -2.53
N PHE A 364 13.23 20.93 -2.07
CA PHE A 364 12.01 20.73 -2.85
C PHE A 364 11.39 22.06 -3.27
N GLU A 365 11.25 23.02 -2.35
CA GLU A 365 10.66 24.33 -2.66
C GLU A 365 11.43 25.02 -3.80
N SER A 366 12.76 25.02 -3.75
CA SER A 366 13.61 25.61 -4.78
C SER A 366 13.48 24.89 -6.13
N ALA A 367 13.52 23.55 -6.11
CA ALA A 367 13.33 22.74 -7.31
C ALA A 367 11.93 22.94 -7.91
N ASN A 368 10.90 22.99 -7.07
CA ASN A 368 9.50 23.18 -7.44
C ASN A 368 9.25 24.56 -8.05
N GLN A 369 9.84 25.63 -7.51
CA GLN A 369 9.71 26.97 -8.10
C GLN A 369 10.28 27.01 -9.52
N THR A 370 11.44 26.39 -9.74
CA THR A 370 12.04 26.30 -11.08
C THR A 370 11.21 25.41 -12.00
N TRP A 371 10.71 24.27 -11.51
CA TRP A 371 9.79 23.40 -12.24
C TRP A 371 8.55 24.16 -12.74
N GLU A 372 7.88 24.89 -11.86
CA GLU A 372 6.69 25.68 -12.19
C GLU A 372 7.01 26.79 -13.19
N HIS A 373 8.19 27.42 -13.05
CA HIS A 373 8.68 28.38 -14.05
C HIS A 373 8.84 27.73 -15.42
N LEU A 374 9.50 26.57 -15.51
CA LEU A 374 9.71 25.83 -16.75
C LEU A 374 8.38 25.41 -17.38
N SER A 375 7.48 24.81 -16.61
CA SER A 375 6.15 24.40 -17.08
C SER A 375 5.39 25.59 -17.68
N LYS A 376 5.37 26.73 -16.99
CA LYS A 376 4.74 27.95 -17.49
C LYS A 376 5.42 28.50 -18.74
N ALA A 377 6.75 28.54 -18.75
CA ALA A 377 7.52 29.05 -19.88
C ALA A 377 7.34 28.19 -21.15
N ILE A 378 7.10 26.89 -21.00
CA ILE A 378 6.71 26.01 -22.11
C ILE A 378 5.30 26.35 -22.59
N LYS A 379 4.31 26.44 -21.68
CA LYS A 379 2.91 26.78 -22.01
C LYS A 379 2.81 28.10 -22.78
N ASP A 380 3.56 29.10 -22.32
CA ASP A 380 3.54 30.45 -22.87
C ASP A 380 4.52 30.61 -24.07
N ASN A 381 5.31 29.58 -24.38
CA ASN A 381 6.35 29.58 -25.40
C ASN A 381 7.42 30.69 -25.18
N THR A 382 7.80 30.94 -23.93
CA THR A 382 8.75 31.98 -23.49
C THR A 382 10.05 31.44 -22.90
N LEU A 383 10.31 30.13 -23.04
CA LEU A 383 11.50 29.46 -22.51
C LEU A 383 12.80 30.14 -22.95
N GLN A 384 13.68 30.46 -22.00
CA GLN A 384 14.94 31.13 -22.27
C GLN A 384 16.03 30.11 -22.65
N PHE A 385 17.12 30.61 -23.24
CA PHE A 385 18.27 29.74 -23.56
C PHE A 385 18.85 29.06 -22.31
N ALA A 386 18.93 29.77 -21.18
CA ALA A 386 19.46 29.22 -19.94
C ALA A 386 18.63 28.05 -19.40
N ASP A 387 17.33 28.02 -19.70
CA ASP A 387 16.42 26.96 -19.28
C ASP A 387 16.63 25.66 -20.06
N MET A 388 17.19 25.74 -21.28
CA MET A 388 17.37 24.58 -22.16
C MET A 388 18.30 23.52 -21.57
N ARG A 389 19.21 23.92 -20.66
CA ARG A 389 20.15 23.00 -20.00
C ARG A 389 19.44 21.88 -19.22
N TRP A 390 18.21 22.12 -18.76
CA TRP A 390 17.45 21.15 -17.99
C TRP A 390 16.83 20.05 -18.84
N PHE A 391 16.74 20.27 -20.16
CA PHE A 391 16.10 19.39 -21.12
C PHE A 391 17.11 18.53 -21.92
N GLU A 392 18.37 18.53 -21.53
CA GLU A 392 19.40 17.71 -22.17
C GLU A 392 19.12 16.21 -21.96
N ASN A 393 19.15 15.43 -23.05
CA ASN A 393 18.97 13.96 -23.04
C ASN A 393 17.62 13.48 -22.50
N VAL A 394 16.58 14.29 -22.65
CA VAL A 394 15.24 14.03 -22.13
C VAL A 394 14.33 13.35 -23.16
N ASN A 395 13.49 12.40 -22.71
CA ASN A 395 12.36 11.92 -23.51
C ASN A 395 11.20 12.92 -23.42
N TRP A 396 11.19 13.83 -24.38
CA TRP A 396 10.24 14.93 -24.44
C TRP A 396 8.76 14.51 -24.42
N LYS A 397 8.40 13.36 -24.98
CA LYS A 397 7.01 12.90 -24.97
C LYS A 397 6.55 12.61 -23.55
N LEU A 398 7.32 11.79 -22.83
CA LEU A 398 7.02 11.42 -21.45
C LEU A 398 7.09 12.62 -20.49
N GLU A 399 8.06 13.52 -20.68
CA GLU A 399 8.15 14.71 -19.82
C GLU A 399 7.00 15.70 -20.04
N MET A 400 6.51 15.85 -21.27
CA MET A 400 5.40 16.78 -21.52
C MET A 400 4.12 16.34 -20.81
N ASP A 401 3.88 15.02 -20.73
CA ASP A 401 2.74 14.47 -20.00
C ASP A 401 2.82 14.79 -18.49
N ILE A 402 4.02 14.92 -17.93
CA ILE A 402 4.25 15.26 -16.51
C ILE A 402 4.27 16.78 -16.29
N LEU A 403 4.95 17.54 -17.15
CA LEU A 403 5.09 19.00 -17.06
C LEU A 403 3.77 19.73 -17.33
N ILE A 404 3.00 19.24 -18.31
CA ILE A 404 1.75 19.86 -18.75
C ILE A 404 0.71 18.78 -19.10
N PRO A 405 0.17 18.06 -18.08
CA PRO A 405 -0.78 16.97 -18.29
C PRO A 405 -2.08 17.40 -19.01
N GLU A 406 -2.42 18.69 -18.95
CA GLU A 406 -3.64 19.24 -19.58
C GLU A 406 -3.47 19.56 -21.07
N MET A 407 -2.26 19.46 -21.63
CA MET A 407 -2.02 19.80 -23.03
C MET A 407 -2.51 18.68 -23.95
N LYS A 408 -3.41 19.01 -24.89
CA LYS A 408 -3.89 18.05 -25.89
C LYS A 408 -2.75 17.56 -26.80
N GLU A 409 -2.73 16.28 -27.11
CA GLU A 409 -1.67 15.59 -27.88
C GLU A 409 -1.34 16.30 -29.20
N GLU A 410 -2.33 16.80 -29.96
CA GLU A 410 -2.10 17.55 -31.21
C GLU A 410 -1.31 18.87 -31.04
N LYS A 411 -1.37 19.50 -29.86
CA LYS A 411 -0.56 20.67 -29.53
C LYS A 411 0.82 20.27 -29.01
N VAL A 412 0.91 19.13 -28.32
CA VAL A 412 2.18 18.59 -27.80
C VAL A 412 3.16 18.41 -28.95
N ASP A 413 2.80 17.70 -30.02
CA ASP A 413 3.73 17.40 -31.13
C ASP A 413 4.31 18.64 -31.82
N LYS A 414 3.50 19.68 -32.03
CA LYS A 414 3.96 20.95 -32.64
C LYS A 414 4.89 21.72 -31.72
N VAL A 415 4.59 21.75 -30.42
CA VAL A 415 5.47 22.36 -29.42
C VAL A 415 6.75 21.51 -29.30
N LEU A 416 6.63 20.19 -29.28
CA LEU A 416 7.74 19.22 -29.19
C LEU A 416 8.78 19.45 -30.28
N GLN A 417 8.33 19.47 -31.53
CA GLN A 417 9.23 19.59 -32.68
C GLN A 417 9.99 20.92 -32.65
N SER A 418 9.27 22.02 -32.36
CA SER A 418 9.85 23.34 -32.21
C SER A 418 10.86 23.40 -31.05
N LYS A 419 10.57 22.74 -29.93
CA LYS A 419 11.43 22.73 -28.74
C LYS A 419 12.66 21.85 -28.93
N ILE A 420 12.53 20.65 -29.50
CA ILE A 420 13.68 19.80 -29.87
C ILE A 420 14.65 20.59 -30.76
N GLU A 421 14.15 21.28 -31.78
CA GLU A 421 14.99 22.11 -32.65
C GLU A 421 15.66 23.27 -31.91
N GLN A 422 14.97 23.90 -30.94
CA GLN A 422 15.53 24.97 -30.12
C GLN A 422 16.62 24.44 -29.18
N THR A 423 16.41 23.30 -28.53
CA THR A 423 17.38 22.65 -27.64
C THR A 423 18.62 22.24 -28.42
N GLU A 424 18.48 21.62 -29.60
CA GLU A 424 19.64 21.27 -30.43
C GLU A 424 20.45 22.50 -30.87
N LYS A 425 19.77 23.57 -31.29
CA LYS A 425 20.44 24.83 -31.64
C LYS A 425 21.16 25.41 -30.42
N ALA A 426 20.55 25.31 -29.24
CA ALA A 426 21.14 25.80 -28.01
C ALA A 426 22.42 25.04 -27.64
N SER A 427 22.39 23.71 -27.68
CA SER A 427 23.56 22.86 -27.42
C SER A 427 24.70 23.14 -28.40
N ARG A 428 24.40 23.38 -29.69
CA ARG A 428 25.42 23.76 -30.69
C ARG A 428 26.04 25.12 -30.39
N LEU A 429 25.24 26.11 -30.00
CA LEU A 429 25.72 27.43 -29.60
C LEU A 429 26.59 27.35 -28.34
N GLU A 430 26.21 26.54 -27.35
CA GLU A 430 27.01 26.36 -26.14
C GLU A 430 28.37 25.70 -26.46
N ALA A 431 28.38 24.67 -27.30
CA ALA A 431 29.62 24.03 -27.76
C ALA A 431 30.54 25.02 -28.48
N ALA A 432 29.98 25.86 -29.36
CA ALA A 432 30.72 26.92 -30.03
C ALA A 432 31.26 27.96 -29.04
N ASN A 433 30.47 28.35 -28.03
CA ASN A 433 30.88 29.31 -27.01
C ASN A 433 32.01 28.77 -26.11
N LYS A 434 32.00 27.47 -25.76
CA LYS A 434 33.12 26.80 -25.07
C LYS A 434 34.40 26.90 -25.90
N GLY A 435 34.32 26.59 -27.20
CA GLY A 435 35.43 26.74 -28.13
C GLY A 435 35.95 28.18 -28.21
N TRP A 436 35.05 29.15 -28.32
CA TRP A 436 35.41 30.57 -28.37
C TRP A 436 36.06 31.07 -27.07
N THR A 437 35.57 30.60 -25.92
CA THR A 437 36.13 30.96 -24.61
C THR A 437 37.53 30.40 -24.44
N ALA A 438 37.75 29.13 -24.83
CA ALA A 438 39.07 28.50 -24.80
C ALA A 438 40.05 29.23 -25.74
N LEU A 439 39.61 29.57 -26.95
CA LEU A 439 40.39 30.37 -27.89
C LEU A 439 40.75 31.73 -27.29
N LYS A 440 39.79 32.44 -26.69
CA LYS A 440 40.03 33.74 -26.04
C LYS A 440 41.04 33.63 -24.91
N GLN A 441 40.95 32.60 -24.07
CA GLN A 441 41.93 32.34 -23.00
C GLN A 441 43.32 32.02 -23.56
N ALA A 442 43.41 31.22 -24.62
CA ALA A 442 44.68 30.90 -25.30
C ALA A 442 45.30 32.18 -25.89
N THR A 443 44.52 32.97 -26.60
CA THR A 443 44.89 34.29 -27.15
C THR A 443 45.41 35.22 -26.05
N GLN A 444 44.68 35.33 -24.92
CA GLN A 444 45.11 36.13 -23.76
C GLN A 444 46.42 35.61 -23.15
N THR A 445 46.59 34.30 -23.08
CA THR A 445 47.81 33.67 -22.53
C THR A 445 49.01 33.93 -23.44
N ILE A 446 48.83 33.81 -24.76
CA ILE A 446 49.87 34.13 -25.76
C ILE A 446 50.24 35.61 -25.66
N GLN A 447 49.25 36.51 -25.63
CA GLN A 447 49.47 37.95 -25.46
C GLN A 447 50.24 38.27 -24.17
N LYS A 448 49.92 37.61 -23.05
CA LYS A 448 50.58 37.82 -21.76
C LYS A 448 52.03 37.31 -21.73
N ASN A 449 52.34 36.25 -22.48
CA ASN A 449 53.64 35.58 -22.45
C ASN A 449 54.55 35.93 -23.65
N HIS A 450 54.06 36.74 -24.59
CA HIS A 450 54.85 37.21 -25.72
C HIS A 450 56.07 38.03 -25.26
N LYS A 451 57.25 37.77 -25.86
CA LYS A 451 58.53 38.37 -25.47
C LYS A 451 58.52 39.91 -25.55
N GLU A 452 57.75 40.47 -26.47
CA GLU A 452 57.52 41.91 -26.60
C GLU A 452 56.02 42.21 -26.53
N LYS A 453 55.50 42.42 -25.31
CA LYS A 453 54.07 42.70 -25.08
C LYS A 453 53.54 43.90 -25.87
N SER A 454 54.39 44.89 -26.12
CA SER A 454 54.04 46.13 -26.82
C SER A 454 53.99 45.99 -28.35
N ASN A 455 54.57 44.93 -28.93
CA ASN A 455 54.71 44.76 -30.39
C ASN A 455 54.03 43.51 -30.96
N ILE A 456 53.24 42.76 -30.17
CA ILE A 456 52.60 41.52 -30.67
C ILE A 456 51.73 41.73 -31.91
N LYS A 457 51.14 42.92 -32.08
CA LYS A 457 50.36 43.29 -33.28
C LYS A 457 51.20 43.37 -34.57
N GLN A 458 52.51 43.46 -34.45
CA GLN A 458 53.46 43.47 -35.57
C GLN A 458 54.13 42.10 -35.77
N ASP A 459 53.86 41.13 -34.90
CA ASP A 459 54.34 39.76 -35.09
C ASP A 459 53.58 39.11 -36.24
N ARG A 460 54.33 38.65 -37.24
CA ARG A 460 53.77 38.11 -38.48
C ARG A 460 53.01 36.80 -38.24
N THR A 461 53.45 36.00 -37.27
CA THR A 461 52.79 34.76 -36.85
C THR A 461 51.47 35.06 -36.14
N TRP A 462 51.43 36.15 -35.37
CA TRP A 462 50.19 36.64 -34.73
C TRP A 462 49.19 37.16 -35.76
N GLN A 463 49.64 37.92 -36.76
CA GLN A 463 48.80 38.41 -37.85
C GLN A 463 48.21 37.25 -38.68
N ASP A 464 49.03 36.26 -39.05
CA ASP A 464 48.56 35.05 -39.75
C ASP A 464 47.55 34.25 -38.90
N PHE A 465 47.70 34.25 -37.58
CA PHE A 465 46.75 33.62 -36.66
C PHE A 465 45.42 34.39 -36.58
N GLU A 466 45.46 35.72 -36.48
CA GLU A 466 44.25 36.56 -36.50
C GLU A 466 43.51 36.45 -37.84
N GLU A 467 44.21 36.42 -38.98
CA GLU A 467 43.60 36.23 -40.30
C GLU A 467 42.92 34.87 -40.46
N LYS A 468 43.46 33.82 -39.85
CA LYS A 468 42.85 32.48 -39.88
C LYS A 468 41.67 32.31 -38.93
N LEU A 469 41.44 33.28 -38.03
CA LEU A 469 40.33 33.30 -37.08
C LEU A 469 39.15 34.14 -37.53
N ALA A 470 39.38 35.08 -38.45
CA ALA A 470 38.34 35.89 -39.11
C ALA A 470 37.65 35.10 -40.23
#